data_AF-A5FDK8-F1
#
_entry.id   AF-A5FDK8-F1
#
_cell.length_a   1.000
_cell.length_b   1.000
_cell.length_c   1.000
_cell.angle_alpha   90.00
_cell.angle_beta   90.00
_cell.angle_gamma   90.00
#
_symmetry.space_group_name_H-M   'P 1'
#
loop_
_entity.id
_entity.type
_entity.pdbx_description
1 polymer ?
#
loop_
_entity_poly.entity_id
_entity_poly.type
_entity_poly.pdbx_seq_one_letter_code
_entity_poly.pdbx_strand_id
1 'polypeptide(L)'
;MMNEKAMHKTNKNNIISLKGYPSDHAFKAYEEGYYFEAVAVLHGFIEGQMKSLFHLHAITICKTSISDTWDVNDKISYIMLAHVLFVSNLINRNQYDILISFNSVRNELMHRFYLDKYDKDSKGLSKAKLSSCFKPAYNLLYEIMEKADNLM
;
A
#
# COMPACT_ATOMS: atom_id res chain seq x y z
N MET A 1 -19.41 -36.10 -44.40
CA MET A 1 -18.82 -34.76 -44.20
C MET A 1 -19.07 -34.34 -42.77
N MET A 2 -18.07 -34.55 -41.91
CA MET A 2 -17.98 -33.93 -40.59
C MET A 2 -17.67 -32.44 -40.79
N ASN A 3 -18.27 -31.56 -39.98
CA ASN A 3 -17.72 -30.23 -39.78
C ASN A 3 -17.81 -29.85 -38.31
N GLU A 4 -16.63 -29.54 -37.79
CA GLU A 4 -16.30 -29.35 -36.39
C GLU A 4 -16.94 -28.08 -35.83
N LYS A 5 -17.64 -28.23 -34.70
CA LYS A 5 -17.81 -27.13 -33.73
C LYS A 5 -17.10 -27.54 -32.44
N ALA A 6 -15.78 -27.39 -32.43
CA ALA A 6 -15.03 -27.35 -31.18
C ALA A 6 -15.04 -25.90 -30.67
N MET A 7 -16.04 -25.62 -29.84
CA MET A 7 -16.15 -24.43 -29.02
C MET A 7 -14.93 -24.37 -28.08
N HIS A 8 -14.02 -23.43 -28.32
CA HIS A 8 -12.90 -23.17 -27.42
C HIS A 8 -13.43 -22.69 -26.06
N LYS A 9 -13.62 -23.62 -25.13
CA LYS A 9 -13.73 -23.33 -23.69
C LYS A 9 -12.35 -22.85 -23.21
N THR A 10 -12.18 -21.54 -23.07
CA THR A 10 -11.03 -20.97 -22.37
C THR A 10 -11.06 -21.40 -20.89
N ASN A 11 -9.98 -22.04 -20.48
CA ASN A 11 -9.84 -22.74 -19.22
C ASN A 11 -9.67 -21.73 -18.06
N LYS A 12 -10.66 -21.61 -17.16
CA LYS A 12 -10.65 -20.72 -15.98
C LYS A 12 -9.63 -21.10 -14.88
N ASN A 13 -8.74 -22.07 -15.12
CA ASN A 13 -7.95 -22.73 -14.09
C ASN A 13 -6.51 -22.21 -13.89
N ASN A 14 -6.10 -21.12 -14.55
CA ASN A 14 -4.74 -20.55 -14.42
C ASN A 14 -4.73 -19.17 -13.74
N ILE A 15 -5.60 -18.93 -12.75
CA ILE A 15 -5.62 -17.68 -11.99
C ILE A 15 -5.06 -17.97 -10.59
N ILE A 16 -3.95 -17.31 -10.25
CA ILE A 16 -3.41 -17.31 -8.89
C ILE A 16 -4.21 -16.30 -8.07
N SER A 17 -5.03 -16.77 -7.14
CA SER A 17 -5.73 -15.92 -6.18
C SER A 17 -4.91 -15.82 -4.89
N LEU A 18 -4.62 -14.59 -4.44
CA LEU A 18 -4.12 -14.36 -3.10
C LEU A 18 -5.31 -14.44 -2.12
N LYS A 19 -5.11 -15.14 -0.99
CA LYS A 19 -6.14 -15.33 0.05
C LYS A 19 -5.77 -14.53 1.29
N GLY A 20 -6.79 -14.01 1.98
CA GLY A 20 -6.62 -13.26 3.23
C GLY A 20 -6.52 -11.76 3.04
N TYR A 21 -6.54 -11.03 4.16
CA TYR A 21 -6.47 -9.58 4.15
C TYR A 21 -5.00 -9.12 4.02
N PRO A 22 -4.68 -8.12 3.18
CA PRO A 22 -3.28 -7.74 2.92
C PRO A 22 -2.51 -7.33 4.18
N SER A 23 -3.14 -6.68 5.15
CA SER A 23 -2.47 -6.29 6.40
C SER A 23 -2.13 -7.51 7.26
N ASP A 24 -3.00 -8.52 7.33
CA ASP A 24 -2.74 -9.77 8.06
C ASP A 24 -1.56 -10.51 7.44
N HIS A 25 -1.51 -10.56 6.10
CA HIS A 25 -0.39 -11.14 5.36
C HIS A 25 0.92 -10.38 5.64
N ALA A 26 0.88 -9.04 5.60
CA ALA A 26 2.04 -8.22 5.89
C ALA A 26 2.55 -8.43 7.33
N PHE A 27 1.64 -8.50 8.30
CA PHE A 27 2.01 -8.72 9.70
C PHE A 27 2.60 -10.11 9.92
N LYS A 28 2.00 -11.14 9.31
CA LYS A 28 2.53 -12.50 9.35
C LYS A 28 3.93 -12.58 8.74
N ALA A 29 4.13 -12.00 7.56
CA ALA A 29 5.44 -11.92 6.91
C ALA A 29 6.48 -11.21 7.80
N TYR A 30 6.07 -10.17 8.52
CA TYR A 30 6.95 -9.46 9.46
C TYR A 30 7.40 -10.35 10.63
N GLU A 31 6.46 -11.09 11.24
CA GLU A 31 6.76 -12.00 12.36
C GLU A 31 7.65 -13.19 11.92
N GLU A 32 7.45 -13.67 10.70
CA GLU A 32 8.25 -14.75 10.10
C GLU A 32 9.64 -14.28 9.58
N GLY A 33 9.92 -12.98 9.63
CA GLY A 33 11.20 -12.40 9.20
C GLY A 33 11.31 -12.09 7.71
N TYR A 34 10.22 -12.24 6.94
CA TYR A 34 10.10 -11.83 5.54
C TYR A 34 9.88 -10.32 5.40
N TYR A 35 10.84 -9.52 5.89
CA TYR A 35 10.67 -8.06 6.05
C TYR A 35 10.43 -7.30 4.74
N PHE A 36 11.05 -7.71 3.63
CA PHE A 36 10.83 -7.09 2.32
C PHE A 36 9.36 -7.21 1.90
N GLU A 37 8.82 -8.42 1.98
CA GLU A 37 7.44 -8.72 1.64
C GLU A 37 6.47 -8.00 2.58
N ALA A 38 6.73 -8.06 3.89
CA ALA A 38 5.94 -7.37 4.89
C ALA A 38 5.79 -5.87 4.59
N VAL A 39 6.91 -5.20 4.32
CA VAL A 39 6.93 -3.76 4.02
C VAL A 39 6.27 -3.47 2.68
N ALA A 40 6.54 -4.27 1.65
CA ALA A 40 5.97 -4.06 0.32
C ALA A 40 4.43 -4.18 0.33
N VAL A 41 3.91 -5.22 0.99
CA VAL A 41 2.46 -5.47 1.06
C VAL A 41 1.77 -4.41 1.90
N LEU A 42 2.31 -4.07 3.08
CA LEU A 42 1.72 -3.03 3.92
C LEU A 42 1.75 -1.66 3.24
N HIS A 43 2.85 -1.30 2.58
CA HIS A 43 2.99 -0.03 1.85
C HIS A 43 1.96 0.10 0.73
N GLY A 44 1.83 -0.91 -0.13
CA GLY A 44 0.82 -0.91 -1.19
C GLY A 44 -0.60 -0.86 -0.65
N PHE A 45 -0.87 -1.53 0.47
CA PHE A 45 -2.20 -1.53 1.04
C PHE A 45 -2.57 -0.18 1.69
N ILE A 46 -1.66 0.44 2.44
CA ILE A 46 -1.83 1.80 2.96
C ILE A 46 -2.03 2.79 1.81
N GLU A 47 -1.25 2.68 0.72
CA GLU A 47 -1.45 3.54 -0.46
C GLU A 47 -2.88 3.43 -1.01
N GLY A 48 -3.39 2.21 -1.16
CA GLY A 48 -4.76 1.96 -1.59
C GLY A 48 -5.80 2.59 -0.66
N GLN A 49 -5.64 2.47 0.66
CA GLN A 49 -6.55 3.09 1.62
C GLN A 49 -6.47 4.62 1.63
N MET A 50 -5.27 5.19 1.47
CA MET A 50 -5.09 6.64 1.31
C MET A 50 -5.77 7.17 0.04
N LYS A 51 -5.64 6.44 -1.08
CA LYS A 51 -6.33 6.75 -2.34
C LYS A 51 -7.84 6.71 -2.14
N SER A 52 -8.38 5.70 -1.47
CA SER A 52 -9.81 5.60 -1.16
C SER A 52 -10.29 6.79 -0.31
N LEU A 53 -9.57 7.10 0.77
CA LEU A 53 -9.89 8.21 1.67
C LEU A 53 -9.91 9.55 0.91
N PHE A 54 -8.88 9.82 0.11
CA PHE A 54 -8.80 11.05 -0.68
C PHE A 54 -9.93 11.15 -1.71
N HIS A 55 -10.20 10.05 -2.42
CA HIS A 55 -11.23 10.00 -3.44
C HIS A 55 -12.64 10.19 -2.85
N LEU A 56 -12.93 9.53 -1.72
CA LEU A 56 -14.18 9.73 -0.99
C LEU A 56 -14.34 11.18 -0.54
N HIS A 57 -13.30 11.77 0.06
CA HIS A 57 -13.34 13.18 0.45
C HIS A 57 -13.62 14.12 -0.74
N ALA A 58 -12.98 13.89 -1.89
CA ALA A 58 -13.18 14.69 -3.09
C ALA A 58 -14.63 14.61 -3.62
N ILE A 59 -15.28 13.44 -3.53
CA ILE A 59 -16.67 13.26 -3.96
C ILE A 59 -17.64 13.83 -2.92
N THR A 60 -17.49 13.45 -1.64
CA THR A 60 -18.51 13.72 -0.63
C THR A 60 -18.44 15.13 -0.11
N ILE A 61 -17.24 15.68 0.08
CA ILE A 61 -17.03 17.02 0.62
C ILE A 61 -16.84 18.04 -0.49
N CYS A 62 -15.94 17.78 -1.45
CA CYS A 62 -15.66 18.72 -2.53
C CYS A 62 -16.67 18.66 -3.70
N LYS A 63 -17.62 17.71 -3.67
CA LYS A 63 -18.67 17.53 -4.69
C LYS A 63 -18.15 17.33 -6.11
N THR A 64 -16.98 16.70 -6.24
CA THR A 64 -16.39 16.36 -7.54
C THR A 64 -17.03 15.10 -8.10
N SER A 65 -17.04 14.96 -9.43
CA SER A 65 -17.52 13.72 -10.06
C SER A 65 -16.49 12.59 -9.89
N ILE A 66 -16.99 11.35 -9.77
CA ILE A 66 -16.16 10.14 -9.64
C ILE A 66 -15.27 9.96 -10.89
N SER A 67 -15.84 10.18 -12.08
CA SER A 67 -15.14 10.00 -13.35
C SER A 67 -13.95 10.94 -13.52
N ASP A 68 -14.03 12.15 -12.95
CA ASP A 68 -12.96 13.15 -13.09
C ASP A 68 -11.80 12.90 -12.12
N THR A 69 -12.06 12.28 -10.97
CA THR A 69 -11.06 12.10 -9.91
C THR A 69 -10.40 10.73 -9.94
N TRP A 70 -10.99 9.73 -10.60
CA TRP A 70 -10.50 8.35 -10.56
C TRP A 70 -9.10 8.20 -11.14
N ASP A 71 -8.93 8.58 -12.41
CA ASP A 71 -7.65 8.48 -13.12
C ASP A 71 -6.56 9.34 -12.51
N VAL A 72 -6.95 10.48 -11.94
CA VAL A 72 -6.02 11.39 -11.27
C VAL A 72 -5.54 10.76 -9.97
N ASN A 73 -6.47 10.27 -9.14
CA ASN A 73 -6.18 9.63 -7.86
C ASN A 73 -5.25 8.42 -8.01
N ASP A 74 -5.46 7.60 -9.03
CA ASP A 74 -4.63 6.41 -9.22
C ASP A 74 -3.16 6.74 -9.57
N LYS A 75 -2.91 7.89 -10.19
CA LYS A 75 -1.57 8.37 -10.52
C LYS A 75 -0.84 9.03 -9.35
N ILE A 76 -1.53 9.33 -8.24
CA ILE A 76 -0.91 9.96 -7.08
C ILE A 76 -0.08 8.91 -6.33
N SER A 77 1.21 9.19 -6.16
CA SER A 77 2.11 8.34 -5.39
C SER A 77 1.85 8.42 -3.89
N TYR A 78 2.27 7.40 -3.14
CA TYR A 78 2.21 7.34 -1.68
C TYR A 78 2.61 8.65 -0.98
N ILE A 79 3.75 9.22 -1.38
CA ILE A 79 4.29 10.42 -0.73
C ILE A 79 3.41 11.65 -1.01
N MET A 80 2.91 11.77 -2.24
CA MET A 80 2.00 12.84 -2.63
C MET A 80 0.66 12.70 -1.89
N LEU A 81 0.14 11.48 -1.76
CA LEU A 81 -1.06 11.21 -0.96
C LEU A 81 -0.88 11.66 0.49
N ALA A 82 0.24 11.29 1.13
CA ALA A 82 0.51 11.72 2.50
C ALA A 82 0.51 13.25 2.65
N HIS A 83 1.14 13.98 1.72
CA HIS A 83 1.12 15.44 1.71
C HIS A 83 -0.29 16.00 1.53
N VAL A 84 -1.04 15.48 0.56
CA VAL A 84 -2.40 15.96 0.24
C VAL A 84 -3.35 15.70 1.41
N LEU A 85 -3.32 14.52 2.00
CA LEU A 85 -4.15 14.18 3.16
C LEU A 85 -3.83 15.08 4.37
N PHE A 86 -2.55 15.42 4.58
CA PHE A 86 -2.16 16.32 5.66
C PHE A 86 -2.62 17.76 5.42
N VAL A 87 -2.36 18.32 4.24
CA VAL A 87 -2.78 19.69 3.88
C VAL A 87 -4.31 19.82 3.86
N SER A 88 -5.02 18.75 3.50
CA SER A 88 -6.49 18.70 3.54
C SER A 88 -7.05 18.41 4.94
N ASN A 89 -6.22 18.36 5.98
CA ASN A 89 -6.59 18.05 7.36
C ASN A 89 -7.31 16.70 7.56
N LEU A 90 -7.13 15.74 6.66
CA LEU A 90 -7.68 14.39 6.78
C LEU A 90 -6.87 13.54 7.76
N ILE A 91 -5.58 13.82 7.85
CA ILE A 91 -4.66 13.23 8.82
C ILE A 91 -3.96 14.32 9.63
N ASN A 92 -3.58 14.01 10.87
CA ASN A 92 -2.83 14.91 11.73
C ASN A 92 -1.30 14.80 11.51
N ARG A 93 -0.55 15.67 12.18
CA ARG A 93 0.93 15.70 12.07
C ARG A 93 1.60 14.37 12.45
N ASN A 94 1.16 13.73 13.52
CA ASN A 94 1.73 12.45 13.96
C ASN A 94 1.50 11.34 12.92
N GLN A 95 0.29 11.26 12.39
CA GLN A 95 -0.07 10.31 11.32
C GLN A 95 0.77 10.56 10.06
N TYR A 96 0.92 11.82 9.67
CA TYR A 96 1.80 12.21 8.57
C TYR A 96 3.25 11.76 8.81
N ASP A 97 3.83 12.05 9.98
CA ASP A 97 5.22 11.69 10.31
C ASP A 97 5.44 10.16 10.30
N ILE A 98 4.43 9.37 10.71
CA ILE A 98 4.44 7.90 10.58
C ILE A 98 4.52 7.47 9.11
N LEU A 99 3.67 8.04 8.23
CA LEU A 99 3.66 7.70 6.81
C LEU A 99 4.99 8.04 6.13
N ILE A 100 5.56 9.21 6.43
CA ILE A 100 6.86 9.64 5.90
C ILE A 100 7.98 8.70 6.36
N SER A 101 8.01 8.38 7.66
CA SER A 101 9.01 7.50 8.24
C SER A 101 8.94 6.10 7.65
N PHE A 102 7.73 5.57 7.47
CA PHE A 102 7.52 4.26 6.86
C PHE A 102 7.96 4.23 5.38
N ASN A 103 7.61 5.25 4.59
CA ASN A 103 8.05 5.37 3.20
C ASN A 103 9.58 5.45 3.08
N SER A 104 10.24 6.18 4.00
CA SER A 104 11.70 6.26 4.07
C SER A 104 12.33 4.90 4.33
N VAL A 105 11.82 4.15 5.32
CA VAL A 105 12.28 2.79 5.63
C VAL A 105 12.06 1.84 4.45
N ARG A 106 10.90 1.93 3.78
CA ARG A 106 10.61 1.15 2.58
C ARG A 106 11.63 1.42 1.47
N ASN A 107 11.92 2.69 1.18
CA ASN A 107 12.90 3.04 0.15
C ASN A 107 14.30 2.56 0.51
N GLU A 108 14.74 2.74 1.76
CA GLU A 108 16.03 2.22 2.23
C GLU A 108 16.13 0.70 2.09
N LEU A 109 15.06 -0.03 2.45
CA LEU A 109 14.99 -1.47 2.32
C LEU A 109 15.05 -1.92 0.85
N MET A 110 14.29 -1.27 -0.03
CA MET A 110 14.27 -1.55 -1.47
C MET A 110 15.63 -1.30 -2.09
N HIS A 111 16.25 -0.14 -1.84
CA HIS A 111 17.58 0.17 -2.36
C HIS A 111 18.62 -0.85 -1.91
N ARG A 112 18.60 -1.24 -0.63
CA ARG A 112 19.55 -2.22 -0.09
C ARG A 112 19.31 -3.63 -0.62
N PHE A 113 18.08 -4.00 -0.95
CA PHE A 113 17.76 -5.30 -1.53
C PHE A 113 18.42 -5.50 -2.90
N TYR A 114 18.58 -4.43 -3.69
CA TYR A 114 19.23 -4.45 -5.01
C TYR A 114 20.75 -4.23 -4.98
N LEU A 115 21.36 -3.97 -3.82
CA LEU A 115 22.81 -3.87 -3.72
C LEU A 115 23.46 -5.25 -3.86
N ASP A 116 24.59 -5.30 -4.56
CA ASP A 116 25.35 -6.53 -4.75
C ASP A 116 25.93 -6.99 -3.40
N LYS A 117 25.78 -8.28 -3.08
CA LYS A 117 26.27 -8.88 -1.84
C LYS A 117 27.80 -8.92 -1.76
N TYR A 118 28.49 -8.77 -2.89
CA TYR A 118 29.94 -8.68 -2.96
C TYR A 118 30.47 -7.27 -2.70
N ASP A 119 29.58 -6.28 -2.61
CA ASP A 119 29.94 -4.93 -2.22
C ASP A 119 30.13 -4.90 -0.69
N LYS A 120 31.39 -4.74 -0.26
CA LYS A 120 31.80 -4.90 1.16
C LYS A 120 31.12 -3.92 2.13
N ASP A 121 30.43 -2.92 1.59
CA ASP A 121 29.73 -1.87 2.33
C ASP A 121 28.21 -2.10 2.46
N SER A 122 27.66 -3.26 2.08
CA SER A 122 26.22 -3.53 2.19
C SER A 122 25.76 -3.63 3.65
N LYS A 123 25.55 -2.49 4.31
CA LYS A 123 24.95 -2.44 5.64
C LYS A 123 23.45 -2.72 5.50
N GLY A 124 22.95 -3.79 6.11
CA GLY A 124 21.51 -4.10 6.19
C GLY A 124 20.74 -3.07 7.01
N LEU A 125 19.41 -2.99 6.85
CA LEU A 125 18.54 -2.14 7.68
C LEU A 125 18.47 -2.72 9.10
N SER A 126 18.58 -1.87 10.13
CA SER A 126 18.46 -2.37 11.51
C SER A 126 17.03 -2.81 11.81
N LYS A 127 16.88 -3.99 12.44
CA LYS A 127 15.56 -4.50 12.83
C LYS A 127 14.82 -3.52 13.74
N ALA A 128 15.53 -2.89 14.69
CA ALA A 128 14.95 -1.88 15.57
C ALA A 128 14.33 -0.70 14.81
N LYS A 129 15.03 -0.18 13.79
CA LYS A 129 14.54 0.90 12.93
C LYS A 129 13.33 0.47 12.10
N LEU A 130 13.34 -0.76 11.58
CA LEU A 130 12.19 -1.31 10.88
C LEU A 130 10.98 -1.43 11.82
N SER A 131 11.17 -2.02 12.99
CA SER A 131 10.12 -2.22 14.00
C SER A 131 9.51 -0.91 14.47
N SER A 132 10.31 0.14 14.64
CA SER A 132 9.83 1.47 15.06
C SER A 132 8.94 2.14 14.02
N CYS A 133 8.96 1.71 12.75
CA CYS A 133 8.12 2.28 11.70
C CYS A 133 6.98 1.34 11.28
N PHE A 134 7.23 0.03 11.26
CA PHE A 134 6.26 -0.96 10.76
C PHE A 134 4.99 -1.03 11.63
N LYS A 135 5.14 -1.18 12.95
CA LYS A 135 3.98 -1.30 13.85
C LYS A 135 3.12 -0.04 13.89
N PRO A 136 3.69 1.18 13.99
CA PRO A 136 2.90 2.39 13.87
C PRO A 136 2.16 2.52 12.54
N ALA A 137 2.80 2.18 11.41
CA ALA A 137 2.16 2.21 10.09
C ALA A 137 1.01 1.19 9.99
N TYR A 138 1.21 -0.02 10.54
CA TYR A 138 0.17 -1.05 10.62
C TYR A 138 -1.04 -0.59 11.43
N ASN A 139 -0.82 0.07 12.58
CA ASN A 139 -1.93 0.60 13.37
C ASN A 139 -2.64 1.75 12.64
N LEU A 140 -1.87 2.66 12.04
CA LEU A 140 -2.39 3.80 11.31
C LEU A 140 -3.26 3.40 10.11
N LEU A 141 -2.99 2.26 9.48
CA LEU A 141 -3.83 1.71 8.42
C LEU A 141 -5.30 1.61 8.86
N TYR A 142 -5.56 1.09 10.06
CA TYR A 142 -6.92 0.93 10.57
C TYR A 142 -7.59 2.27 10.86
N GLU A 143 -6.84 3.25 11.37
CA GLU A 143 -7.34 4.62 11.55
C GLU A 143 -7.70 5.29 10.21
N ILE A 144 -6.93 5.03 9.15
CA ILE A 144 -7.22 5.53 7.79
C ILE A 144 -8.49 4.88 7.25
N MET A 145 -8.65 3.56 7.42
CA MET A 145 -9.85 2.84 7.01
C MET A 145 -11.09 3.38 7.74
N GLU A 146 -11.02 3.55 9.06
CA GLU A 146 -12.11 4.12 9.85
C GLU A 146 -12.49 5.54 9.38
N LYS A 147 -11.51 6.37 9.04
CA LYS A 147 -11.77 7.70 8.46
C LYS A 147 -12.48 7.62 7.10
N ALA A 148 -12.13 6.66 6.27
CA ALA A 148 -12.79 6.45 4.98
C ALA A 148 -14.24 5.98 5.18
N ASP A 149 -14.46 5.05 6.11
CA ASP A 149 -15.80 4.55 6.46
C ASP A 149 -16.71 5.67 6.98
N ASN A 150 -16.16 6.61 7.76
CA ASN A 150 -16.90 7.78 8.26
C ASN A 150 -17.28 8.82 7.18
N LEU A 151 -16.72 8.72 5.98
CA LEU A 151 -17.06 9.59 4.85
C LEU A 151 -18.10 8.98 3.90
N MET A 152 -18.39 7.69 4.01
CA MET A 152 -19.42 6.99 3.25
C MET A 152 -20.82 7.24 3.82
#